data_AF-K6AM24-F1
#
_entry.id   AF-K6AM24-F1
#
_cell.length_a   1.000
_cell.length_b   1.000
_cell.length_c   1.000
_cell.angle_alpha   90.00
_cell.angle_beta   90.00
_cell.angle_gamma   90.00
#
_symmetry.space_group_name_H-M   'P 1'
#
loop_
_entity.id
_entity.type
_entity.pdbx_description
1 polymer ?
#
loop_
_entity_poly.entity_id
_entity_poly.type
_entity_poly.pdbx_seq_one_letter_code
_entity_poly.pdbx_strand_id
1 'polypeptide(L)'
;MGIMKEYYFDMLEEKYNSRLASILGITTDELDIIEPVIEEYTGYDETLYSYVVSFKKDSPQDILKKINRIDNNNQVWIDSWELDSQDYEDYTYTSIPYKNSHEEYQQSIINIDRLSKIKLETEELDKIFRKQIYCSIVSSLELFLYETIINLTKSNSKYVDNIIINHPRYKEPAIAKKTNSEKQKMVKSALMNLNYHNLEKVSVYYNSAFNINFPTFEDLKKHLTGIRNDVVHRNGKTLDGDIVEITENEINELLNLSNKLVDYIAEKLNLSSLPF
;
A
#
# COMPACT_ATOMS: atom_id res chain seq x y z
N MET A 1 -19.08 -13.35 14.63
CA MET A 1 -18.14 -12.37 14.05
C MET A 1 -18.76 -11.50 12.94
N GLY A 2 -20.00 -11.76 12.48
CA GLY A 2 -20.66 -11.01 11.39
C GLY A 2 -21.32 -9.69 11.78
N ILE A 3 -22.08 -9.64 12.88
CA ILE A 3 -22.98 -8.50 13.21
C ILE A 3 -22.22 -7.20 13.53
N MET A 4 -21.08 -7.28 14.25
CA MET A 4 -20.24 -6.11 14.58
C MET A 4 -19.51 -5.55 13.35
N LYS A 5 -19.22 -6.40 12.36
CA LYS A 5 -18.55 -5.98 11.13
C LYS A 5 -19.53 -5.25 10.23
N GLU A 6 -20.74 -5.80 10.11
CA GLU A 6 -21.87 -5.24 9.36
C GLU A 6 -22.28 -3.87 9.92
N TYR A 7 -22.51 -3.76 11.23
CA TYR A 7 -22.82 -2.48 11.88
C TYR A 7 -21.72 -1.40 11.71
N TYR A 8 -20.45 -1.82 11.66
CA TYR A 8 -19.35 -0.90 11.43
C TYR A 8 -19.28 -0.45 9.96
N PHE A 9 -19.58 -1.33 9.02
CA PHE A 9 -19.70 -0.96 7.60
C PHE A 9 -20.88 -0.02 7.37
N ASP A 10 -22.04 -0.27 7.97
CA ASP A 10 -23.21 0.62 7.90
C ASP A 10 -22.86 2.01 8.47
N MET A 11 -22.16 2.06 9.61
CA MET A 11 -21.70 3.31 10.21
C MET A 11 -20.64 4.03 9.35
N LEU A 12 -19.77 3.29 8.65
CA LEU A 12 -18.80 3.87 7.72
C LEU A 12 -19.49 4.40 6.46
N GLU A 13 -20.48 3.69 5.95
CA GLU A 13 -21.31 4.09 4.81
C GLU A 13 -22.11 5.35 5.14
N GLU A 14 -22.71 5.43 6.33
CA GLU A 14 -23.35 6.65 6.84
C GLU A 14 -22.38 7.84 6.92
N LYS A 15 -21.15 7.61 7.41
CA LYS A 15 -20.11 8.66 7.48
C LYS A 15 -19.62 9.08 6.10
N TYR A 16 -19.47 8.12 5.20
CA TYR A 16 -19.10 8.37 3.81
C TYR A 16 -20.18 9.18 3.10
N ASN A 17 -21.45 8.79 3.21
CA ASN A 17 -22.59 9.50 2.65
C ASN A 17 -22.76 10.89 3.28
N SER A 18 -22.54 11.04 4.59
CA SER A 18 -22.53 12.34 5.26
C SER A 18 -21.41 13.26 4.73
N ARG A 19 -20.22 12.69 4.47
CA ARG A 19 -19.09 13.42 3.92
C ARG A 19 -19.36 13.85 2.48
N LEU A 20 -19.85 12.93 1.65
CA LEU A 20 -20.23 13.18 0.27
C LEU A 20 -21.31 14.26 0.19
N ALA A 21 -22.39 14.14 0.98
CA ALA A 21 -23.44 15.14 1.07
C ALA A 21 -22.89 16.53 1.45
N SER A 22 -21.96 16.57 2.42
CA SER A 22 -21.29 17.81 2.82
C SER A 22 -20.43 18.42 1.71
N ILE A 23 -19.73 17.63 0.89
CA ILE A 23 -18.95 18.10 -0.26
C ILE A 23 -19.88 18.66 -1.33
N LEU A 24 -20.95 17.92 -1.62
CA LEU A 24 -21.97 18.28 -2.59
C LEU A 24 -22.86 19.44 -2.13
N GLY A 25 -22.87 19.81 -0.86
CA GLY A 25 -23.68 20.92 -0.35
C GLY A 25 -25.17 20.59 -0.21
N ILE A 26 -25.51 19.32 -0.09
CA ILE A 26 -26.89 18.80 0.07
C ILE A 26 -27.02 18.01 1.37
N THR A 27 -28.24 17.65 1.76
CA THR A 27 -28.46 16.76 2.91
C THR A 27 -28.22 15.30 2.53
N THR A 28 -28.02 14.44 3.54
CA THR A 28 -27.97 12.98 3.33
C THR A 28 -29.28 12.44 2.75
N ASP A 29 -30.43 12.94 3.22
CA ASP A 29 -31.74 12.55 2.67
C ASP A 29 -31.87 12.93 1.19
N GLU A 30 -31.35 14.10 0.79
CA GLU A 30 -31.32 14.53 -0.60
C GLU A 30 -30.37 13.69 -1.45
N LEU A 31 -29.24 13.26 -0.88
CA LEU A 31 -28.29 12.33 -1.51
C LEU A 31 -28.92 10.95 -1.76
N ASP A 32 -29.68 10.44 -0.78
CA ASP A 32 -30.39 9.16 -0.87
C ASP A 32 -31.52 9.20 -1.92
N ILE A 33 -32.15 10.37 -2.12
CA ILE A 33 -33.18 10.55 -3.14
C ILE A 33 -32.60 10.51 -4.56
N ILE A 34 -31.42 11.10 -4.77
CA ILE A 34 -30.82 11.23 -6.11
C ILE A 34 -29.94 10.04 -6.51
N GLU A 35 -29.54 9.21 -5.54
CA GLU A 35 -28.76 7.98 -5.70
C GLU A 35 -27.66 8.11 -6.78
N PRO A 36 -26.62 8.93 -6.52
CA PRO A 36 -25.61 9.18 -7.53
C PRO A 36 -24.76 7.94 -7.80
N VAL A 37 -24.29 7.82 -9.03
CA VAL A 37 -23.31 6.79 -9.42
C VAL A 37 -21.92 7.34 -9.18
N ILE A 38 -21.10 6.62 -8.42
CA ILE A 38 -19.72 7.01 -8.08
C ILE A 38 -18.77 6.09 -8.83
N GLU A 39 -17.89 6.66 -9.63
CA GLU A 39 -16.88 5.93 -10.40
C GLU A 39 -15.48 6.39 -10.00
N GLU A 40 -14.54 5.45 -9.90
CA GLU A 40 -13.13 5.75 -9.65
C GLU A 40 -12.46 6.20 -10.94
N TYR A 41 -11.76 7.32 -10.89
CA TYR A 41 -10.88 7.78 -11.96
C TYR A 41 -9.44 7.47 -11.59
N THR A 42 -8.97 6.32 -12.08
CA THR A 42 -7.61 5.84 -11.91
C THR A 42 -6.74 6.19 -13.12
N GLY A 43 -5.47 6.49 -12.88
CA GLY A 43 -4.50 6.68 -13.94
C GLY A 43 -4.08 5.36 -14.58
N TYR A 44 -3.22 5.45 -15.61
CA TYR A 44 -2.62 4.29 -16.28
C TYR A 44 -1.82 3.37 -15.35
N ASP A 45 -1.45 3.87 -14.18
CA ASP A 45 -0.72 3.18 -13.11
C ASP A 45 -1.62 2.66 -11.98
N GLU A 46 -2.95 2.68 -12.17
CA GLU A 46 -3.97 2.32 -11.17
C GLU A 46 -3.99 3.23 -9.93
N THR A 47 -3.20 4.32 -9.94
CA THR A 47 -3.28 5.33 -8.88
C THR A 47 -4.64 6.03 -8.97
N LEU A 48 -5.39 6.02 -7.87
CA LEU A 48 -6.64 6.76 -7.73
C LEU A 48 -6.36 8.27 -7.68
N TYR A 49 -6.85 9.02 -8.66
CA TYR A 49 -6.70 10.47 -8.70
C TYR A 49 -7.94 11.17 -8.15
N SER A 50 -9.12 10.73 -8.56
CA SER A 50 -10.39 11.36 -8.19
C SER A 50 -11.55 10.38 -8.31
N TYR A 51 -12.67 10.73 -7.70
CA TYR A 51 -13.97 10.11 -7.92
C TYR A 51 -14.82 10.99 -8.84
N VAL A 52 -15.56 10.38 -9.75
CA VAL A 52 -16.57 11.03 -10.58
C VAL A 52 -17.94 10.66 -10.04
N VAL A 53 -18.66 11.65 -9.53
CA VAL A 53 -20.02 11.48 -9.01
C VAL A 53 -21.00 11.95 -10.09
N SER A 54 -21.76 11.04 -10.66
CA SER A 54 -22.69 11.30 -11.77
C SER A 54 -24.15 11.22 -11.30
N PHE A 55 -24.95 12.22 -11.68
CA PHE A 55 -26.38 12.28 -11.36
C PHE A 55 -27.25 11.98 -12.58
N LYS A 56 -28.35 11.25 -12.39
CA LYS A 56 -29.27 10.91 -13.47
C LYS A 56 -29.97 12.17 -14.00
N LYS A 57 -30.29 12.20 -15.30
CA LYS A 57 -30.93 13.38 -15.93
C LYS A 57 -32.34 13.64 -15.42
N ASP A 58 -33.02 12.61 -14.93
CA ASP A 58 -34.35 12.66 -14.33
C ASP A 58 -34.33 12.92 -12.81
N SER A 59 -33.15 13.12 -12.21
CA SER A 59 -33.04 13.50 -10.80
C SER A 59 -33.74 14.85 -10.52
N PRO A 60 -34.35 15.03 -9.32
CA PRO A 60 -35.01 16.26 -8.90
C PRO A 60 -34.17 17.52 -9.13
N GLN A 61 -34.67 18.42 -9.98
CA GLN A 61 -33.94 19.61 -10.42
C GLN A 61 -33.72 20.66 -9.33
N ASP A 62 -34.58 20.66 -8.32
CA ASP A 62 -34.44 21.48 -7.11
C ASP A 62 -33.28 21.02 -6.22
N ILE A 63 -32.96 19.72 -6.21
CA ILE A 63 -31.79 19.18 -5.52
C ILE A 63 -30.52 19.41 -6.36
N LEU A 64 -30.54 19.10 -7.66
CA LEU A 64 -29.37 19.27 -8.54
C LEU A 64 -28.82 20.71 -8.55
N LYS A 65 -29.70 21.72 -8.46
CA LYS A 65 -29.31 23.14 -8.40
C LYS A 65 -28.57 23.53 -7.12
N LYS A 66 -28.68 22.74 -6.04
CA LYS A 66 -27.96 22.97 -4.79
C LYS A 66 -26.55 22.36 -4.82
N ILE A 67 -26.29 21.45 -5.76
CA ILE A 67 -25.05 20.68 -5.78
C ILE A 67 -23.86 21.58 -6.13
N ASN A 68 -22.90 21.62 -5.23
CA ASN A 68 -21.64 22.33 -5.42
C ASN A 68 -20.81 21.65 -6.52
N ARG A 69 -20.13 22.45 -7.35
CA ARG A 69 -19.19 21.99 -8.38
C ARG A 69 -19.80 21.12 -9.49
N ILE A 70 -21.13 21.06 -9.61
CA ILE A 70 -21.78 20.30 -10.67
C ILE A 70 -21.47 20.93 -12.04
N ASP A 71 -21.07 20.09 -12.99
CA ASP A 71 -20.78 20.49 -14.35
C ASP A 71 -22.00 20.34 -15.29
N ASN A 72 -21.81 20.68 -16.56
CA ASN A 72 -22.87 20.61 -17.57
C ASN A 72 -23.33 19.17 -17.91
N ASN A 73 -22.59 18.15 -17.46
CA ASN A 73 -22.91 16.74 -17.64
C ASN A 73 -23.64 16.16 -16.42
N ASN A 74 -24.00 16.98 -15.44
CA ASN A 74 -24.47 16.56 -14.12
C ASN A 74 -23.45 15.67 -13.41
N GLN A 75 -22.17 16.07 -13.43
CA GLN A 75 -21.09 15.39 -12.75
C GLN A 75 -20.38 16.30 -11.77
N VAL A 76 -19.85 15.72 -10.69
CA VAL A 76 -18.93 16.38 -9.77
C VAL A 76 -17.66 15.55 -9.67
N TRP A 77 -16.53 16.18 -9.93
CA TRP A 77 -15.21 15.61 -9.73
C TRP A 77 -14.77 15.90 -8.30
N ILE A 78 -14.46 14.85 -7.54
CA ILE A 78 -14.04 14.94 -6.15
C ILE A 78 -12.66 14.32 -6.04
N ASP A 79 -11.68 15.06 -5.52
CA ASP A 79 -10.34 14.51 -5.37
C ASP A 79 -10.35 13.37 -4.33
N SER A 80 -9.52 12.34 -4.51
CA SER A 80 -9.51 11.14 -3.65
C SER A 80 -9.49 11.49 -2.15
N TRP A 81 -8.62 12.44 -1.77
CA TRP A 81 -8.43 12.86 -0.38
C TRP A 81 -9.60 13.65 0.22
N GLU A 82 -10.56 14.12 -0.60
CA GLU A 82 -11.75 14.81 -0.10
C GLU A 82 -12.79 13.82 0.46
N LEU A 83 -12.89 12.64 -0.17
CA LEU A 83 -13.79 11.54 0.19
C LEU A 83 -13.16 10.49 1.10
N ASP A 84 -11.82 10.41 1.13
CA ASP A 84 -11.11 9.53 2.04
C ASP A 84 -11.54 9.79 3.48
N SER A 85 -12.40 8.90 3.99
CA SER A 85 -12.75 8.93 5.39
C SER A 85 -11.53 8.40 6.14
N GLN A 86 -10.95 9.27 6.97
CA GLN A 86 -9.85 8.93 7.86
C GLN A 86 -10.16 7.73 8.77
N ASP A 87 -11.44 7.37 8.88
CA ASP A 87 -11.93 6.22 9.63
C ASP A 87 -11.83 4.91 8.81
N TYR A 88 -11.93 4.95 7.47
CA TYR A 88 -11.75 3.78 6.60
C TYR A 88 -10.30 3.32 6.55
N GLU A 89 -9.34 4.23 6.43
CA GLU A 89 -7.92 3.89 6.50
C GLU A 89 -7.53 3.34 7.87
N ASP A 90 -8.06 3.91 8.96
CA ASP A 90 -7.80 3.41 10.31
C ASP A 90 -8.44 2.03 10.54
N TYR A 91 -9.64 1.80 9.99
CA TYR A 91 -10.25 0.47 9.96
C TYR A 91 -9.44 -0.54 9.16
N THR A 92 -9.00 -0.16 7.95
CA THR A 92 -8.19 -1.02 7.09
C THR A 92 -6.91 -1.41 7.82
N TYR A 93 -6.21 -0.43 8.37
CA TYR A 93 -5.03 -0.66 9.20
C TYR A 93 -5.31 -1.61 10.38
N THR A 94 -6.38 -1.38 11.14
CA THR A 94 -6.71 -2.20 12.33
C THR A 94 -7.24 -3.59 11.96
N SER A 95 -7.87 -3.77 10.80
CA SER A 95 -8.47 -5.04 10.34
C SER A 95 -7.49 -5.99 9.64
N ILE A 96 -6.30 -5.53 9.24
CA ILE A 96 -5.24 -6.41 8.70
C ILE A 96 -4.98 -7.57 9.68
N PRO A 97 -5.07 -8.85 9.27
CA PRO A 97 -4.84 -9.96 10.17
C PRO A 97 -3.39 -9.98 10.68
N TYR A 98 -3.21 -10.36 11.95
CA TYR A 98 -1.87 -10.64 12.48
C TYR A 98 -1.33 -11.90 11.83
N LYS A 99 -0.07 -11.84 11.42
CA LYS A 99 0.65 -12.92 10.76
C LYS A 99 2.11 -12.94 11.18
N ASN A 100 2.68 -14.13 11.25
CA ASN A 100 4.11 -14.29 11.41
C ASN A 100 4.79 -14.03 10.05
N SER A 101 5.02 -12.76 9.73
CA SER A 101 5.58 -12.32 8.44
C SER A 101 6.90 -13.00 8.10
N HIS A 102 7.73 -13.30 9.10
CA HIS A 102 8.99 -14.02 8.91
C HIS A 102 8.78 -15.47 8.49
N GLU A 103 7.89 -16.20 9.15
CA GLU A 103 7.58 -17.59 8.80
C GLU A 103 6.90 -17.68 7.43
N GLU A 104 5.96 -16.79 7.13
CA GLU A 104 5.31 -16.72 5.80
C GLU A 104 6.34 -16.45 4.69
N TYR A 105 7.26 -15.50 4.92
CA TYR A 105 8.36 -15.25 3.99
C TYR A 105 9.24 -16.50 3.81
N GLN A 106 9.65 -17.16 4.89
CA GLN A 106 10.50 -18.36 4.82
C GLN A 106 9.83 -19.49 4.04
N GLN A 107 8.55 -19.74 4.28
CA GLN A 107 7.79 -20.74 3.53
C GLN A 107 7.69 -20.38 2.04
N SER A 108 7.39 -19.10 1.73
CA SER A 108 7.33 -18.61 0.35
C SER A 108 8.67 -18.77 -0.36
N ILE A 109 9.75 -18.29 0.24
CA ILE A 109 11.07 -18.24 -0.40
C ILE A 109 11.68 -19.62 -0.62
N ILE A 110 11.42 -20.60 0.27
CA ILE A 110 11.81 -21.99 0.07
C ILE A 110 11.12 -22.58 -1.17
N ASN A 111 9.83 -22.30 -1.36
CA ASN A 111 9.11 -22.79 -2.52
C ASN A 111 9.55 -22.08 -3.81
N ILE A 112 9.82 -20.77 -3.75
CA ILE A 112 10.35 -20.00 -4.88
C ILE A 112 11.75 -20.51 -5.28
N ASP A 113 12.63 -20.80 -4.33
CA ASP A 113 13.95 -21.41 -4.58
C ASP A 113 13.86 -22.83 -5.16
N ARG A 114 12.82 -23.59 -4.80
CA ARG A 114 12.54 -24.88 -5.46
C ARG A 114 12.05 -24.69 -6.89
N LEU A 115 11.16 -23.73 -7.12
CA LEU A 115 10.65 -23.40 -8.44
C LEU A 115 11.77 -22.91 -9.36
N SER A 116 12.69 -22.07 -8.87
CA SER A 116 13.81 -21.53 -9.67
C SER A 116 14.74 -22.61 -10.24
N LYS A 117 14.73 -23.82 -9.66
CA LYS A 117 15.55 -24.97 -10.06
C LYS A 117 14.86 -25.87 -11.10
N ILE A 118 13.60 -25.60 -11.43
CA ILE A 118 12.87 -26.34 -12.47
C ILE A 118 13.47 -25.97 -13.83
N LYS A 119 13.84 -26.99 -14.61
CA LYS A 119 14.30 -26.82 -15.99
C LYS A 119 13.12 -26.93 -16.95
N LEU A 120 12.92 -25.89 -17.75
CA LEU A 120 11.92 -25.89 -18.81
C LEU A 120 12.50 -26.38 -20.14
N GLU A 121 11.63 -26.87 -21.01
CA GLU A 121 12.01 -27.56 -22.24
C GLU A 121 12.61 -26.63 -23.30
N THR A 122 12.25 -25.34 -23.26
CA THR A 122 12.65 -24.33 -24.25
C THR A 122 13.20 -23.07 -23.58
N GLU A 123 14.11 -22.40 -24.26
CA GLU A 123 14.75 -21.18 -23.77
C GLU A 123 13.75 -20.03 -23.63
N GLU A 124 12.76 -19.93 -24.51
CA GLU A 124 11.72 -18.90 -24.46
C GLU A 124 10.83 -19.05 -23.21
N LEU A 125 10.44 -20.28 -22.88
CA LEU A 125 9.69 -20.56 -21.65
C LEU A 125 10.54 -20.29 -20.42
N ASP A 126 11.82 -20.70 -20.43
CA ASP A 126 12.77 -20.46 -19.35
C ASP A 126 12.95 -18.96 -19.07
N LYS A 127 13.09 -18.12 -20.10
CA LYS A 127 13.18 -16.66 -19.97
C LYS A 127 11.94 -16.04 -19.33
N ILE A 128 10.75 -16.48 -19.72
CA ILE A 128 9.49 -16.00 -19.12
C ILE A 128 9.42 -16.46 -17.66
N PHE A 129 9.75 -17.72 -17.40
CA PHE A 129 9.69 -18.31 -16.07
C PHE A 129 10.63 -17.61 -15.09
N ARG A 130 11.88 -17.35 -15.49
CA ARG A 130 12.86 -16.60 -14.67
C ARG A 130 12.36 -15.22 -14.27
N LYS A 131 11.68 -14.50 -15.18
CA LYS A 131 11.02 -13.22 -14.85
C LYS A 131 9.94 -13.38 -13.77
N GLN A 132 9.11 -14.43 -13.86
CA GLN A 132 8.07 -14.70 -12.85
C GLN A 132 8.67 -15.07 -11.49
N ILE A 133 9.76 -15.86 -11.47
CA ILE A 133 10.52 -16.17 -10.26
C ILE A 133 11.09 -14.88 -9.64
N TYR A 134 11.70 -14.04 -10.46
CA TYR A 134 12.24 -12.75 -10.02
C TYR A 134 11.15 -11.88 -9.35
N CYS A 135 10.00 -11.70 -10.00
CA CYS A 135 8.85 -10.99 -9.41
C CYS A 135 8.40 -11.62 -8.09
N SER A 136 8.35 -12.95 -8.01
CA SER A 136 7.90 -13.65 -6.80
C SER A 136 8.82 -13.39 -5.60
N ILE A 137 10.13 -13.30 -5.83
CA ILE A 137 11.12 -12.97 -4.79
C ILE A 137 10.91 -11.53 -4.30
N VAL A 138 10.81 -10.59 -5.23
CA VAL A 138 10.56 -9.17 -4.93
C VAL A 138 9.27 -9.03 -4.10
N SER A 139 8.16 -9.60 -4.58
CA SER A 139 6.87 -9.50 -3.89
C SER A 139 6.90 -10.11 -2.50
N SER A 140 7.63 -11.22 -2.32
CA SER A 140 7.80 -11.84 -1.00
C SER A 140 8.56 -10.91 -0.04
N LEU A 141 9.64 -10.27 -0.51
CA LEU A 141 10.39 -9.30 0.28
C LEU A 141 9.56 -8.04 0.61
N GLU A 142 8.86 -7.47 -0.37
CA GLU A 142 7.99 -6.31 -0.16
C GLU A 142 6.92 -6.62 0.89
N LEU A 143 6.27 -7.79 0.78
CA LEU A 143 5.25 -8.23 1.73
C LEU A 143 5.81 -8.43 3.14
N PHE A 144 6.98 -9.06 3.27
CA PHE A 144 7.65 -9.20 4.57
C PHE A 144 7.90 -7.84 5.23
N LEU A 145 8.43 -6.88 4.47
CA LEU A 145 8.73 -5.54 5.00
C LEU A 145 7.45 -4.79 5.41
N TYR A 146 6.37 -4.94 4.64
CA TYR A 146 5.06 -4.38 4.93
C TYR A 146 4.42 -5.00 6.17
N GLU A 147 4.21 -6.31 6.18
CA GLU A 147 3.51 -6.99 7.26
C GLU A 147 4.28 -6.86 8.59
N THR A 148 5.62 -6.90 8.56
CA THR A 148 6.44 -6.76 9.77
C THR A 148 6.24 -5.40 10.44
N ILE A 149 6.33 -4.30 9.71
CA ILE A 149 6.18 -2.97 10.32
C ILE A 149 4.74 -2.78 10.79
N ILE A 150 3.74 -3.15 9.97
CA ILE A 150 2.32 -3.04 10.31
C ILE A 150 1.97 -3.85 11.56
N ASN A 151 2.36 -5.13 11.64
CA ASN A 151 2.03 -5.98 12.77
C ASN A 151 2.66 -5.44 14.07
N LEU A 152 3.89 -4.94 14.00
CA LEU A 152 4.54 -4.35 15.17
C LEU A 152 3.87 -3.04 15.58
N THR A 153 3.64 -2.10 14.66
CA THR A 153 3.02 -0.82 14.98
C THR A 153 1.55 -0.96 15.41
N LYS A 154 0.87 -2.03 15.01
CA LYS A 154 -0.45 -2.40 15.51
C LYS A 154 -0.41 -2.99 16.92
N SER A 155 0.54 -3.87 17.19
CA SER A 155 0.63 -4.56 18.49
C SER A 155 1.10 -3.63 19.60
N ASN A 156 1.85 -2.59 19.25
CA ASN A 156 2.33 -1.61 20.21
C ASN A 156 2.34 -0.20 19.62
N SER A 157 1.39 0.64 20.07
CA SER A 157 1.25 2.04 19.65
C SER A 157 2.50 2.87 19.92
N LYS A 158 3.37 2.45 20.85
CA LYS A 158 4.66 3.12 21.09
C LYS A 158 5.53 3.19 19.83
N TYR A 159 5.43 2.22 18.93
CA TYR A 159 6.19 2.27 17.68
C TYR A 159 5.67 3.35 16.73
N VAL A 160 4.36 3.61 16.72
CA VAL A 160 3.77 4.75 15.99
C VAL A 160 4.29 6.06 16.60
N ASP A 161 4.28 6.18 17.92
CA ASP A 161 4.78 7.37 18.61
C ASP A 161 6.29 7.58 18.36
N ASN A 162 7.09 6.50 18.35
CA ASN A 162 8.50 6.56 17.98
C ASN A 162 8.70 7.10 16.55
N ILE A 163 7.88 6.68 15.58
CA ILE A 163 7.92 7.22 14.22
C ILE A 163 7.65 8.73 14.23
N ILE A 164 6.62 9.18 14.96
CA ILE A 164 6.28 10.61 15.06
C ILE A 164 7.45 11.43 15.63
N ILE A 165 8.15 10.89 16.63
CA ILE A 165 9.26 11.57 17.31
C ILE A 165 10.52 11.59 16.44
N ASN A 166 10.84 10.47 15.80
CA ASN A 166 12.15 10.25 15.19
C ASN A 166 12.19 10.62 13.70
N HIS A 167 11.12 10.33 12.96
CA HIS A 167 11.11 10.43 11.51
C HIS A 167 11.08 11.91 11.04
N PRO A 168 11.99 12.35 10.13
CA PRO A 168 12.14 13.75 9.73
C PRO A 168 10.84 14.43 9.26
N ARG A 169 10.02 13.72 8.49
CA ARG A 169 8.70 14.20 8.00
C ARG A 169 7.85 14.85 9.10
N TYR A 170 7.75 14.25 10.29
CA TYR A 170 6.86 14.76 11.35
C TYR A 170 7.45 15.94 12.14
N LYS A 171 8.71 16.31 11.87
CA LYS A 171 9.37 17.50 12.40
C LYS A 171 9.17 18.72 11.50
N GLU A 172 8.66 18.55 10.28
CA GLU A 172 8.38 19.65 9.37
C GLU A 172 7.34 20.60 9.97
N PRO A 173 7.52 21.94 9.87
CA PRO A 173 6.64 22.91 10.53
C PRO A 173 5.15 22.76 10.22
N ALA A 174 4.81 22.32 9.01
CA ALA A 174 3.43 22.07 8.58
C ALA A 174 2.76 20.89 9.32
N ILE A 175 3.56 19.88 9.69
CA ILE A 175 3.08 18.67 10.37
C ILE A 175 3.26 18.78 11.88
N ALA A 176 4.33 19.44 12.34
CA ALA A 176 4.67 19.58 13.75
C ALA A 176 3.56 20.24 14.59
N LYS A 177 2.80 21.18 14.00
CA LYS A 177 1.67 21.87 14.65
C LYS A 177 0.41 21.02 14.78
N LYS A 178 0.32 19.89 14.08
CA LYS A 178 -0.84 18.99 14.15
C LYS A 178 -0.93 18.30 15.51
N THR A 179 -2.15 17.93 15.89
CA THR A 179 -2.42 17.16 17.11
C THR A 179 -1.79 15.76 17.03
N ASN A 180 -1.61 15.10 18.18
CA ASN A 180 -1.03 13.76 18.20
C ASN A 180 -1.91 12.73 17.45
N SER A 181 -3.23 12.85 17.57
CA SER A 181 -4.18 11.97 16.88
C SER A 181 -4.06 12.11 15.35
N GLU A 182 -3.98 13.33 14.83
CA GLU A 182 -3.74 13.55 13.39
C GLU A 182 -2.41 12.95 12.93
N LYS A 183 -1.33 13.10 13.72
CA LYS A 183 -0.03 12.53 13.38
C LYS A 183 -0.06 11.01 13.38
N GLN A 184 -0.73 10.37 14.34
CA GLN A 184 -0.89 8.91 14.37
C GLN A 184 -1.65 8.41 13.13
N LYS A 185 -2.72 9.10 12.71
CA LYS A 185 -3.43 8.80 11.47
C LYS A 185 -2.52 8.93 10.24
N MET A 186 -1.76 10.02 10.16
CA MET A 186 -0.80 10.24 9.08
C MET A 186 0.28 9.14 9.02
N VAL A 187 0.76 8.65 10.17
CA VAL A 187 1.70 7.51 10.21
C VAL A 187 1.05 6.26 9.64
N LYS A 188 -0.15 5.89 10.10
CA LYS A 188 -0.84 4.69 9.63
C LYS A 188 -1.08 4.72 8.13
N SER A 189 -1.61 5.83 7.61
CA SER A 189 -1.78 6.05 6.16
C SER A 189 -0.45 5.95 5.43
N ALA A 190 0.61 6.57 5.95
CA ALA A 190 1.93 6.51 5.32
C ALA A 190 2.52 5.09 5.28
N LEU A 191 2.28 4.26 6.29
CA LEU A 191 2.74 2.87 6.31
C LEU A 191 1.96 1.99 5.33
N MET A 192 0.66 2.22 5.16
CA MET A 192 -0.17 1.48 4.19
C MET A 192 0.18 1.84 2.74
N ASN A 193 0.46 3.11 2.48
CA ASN A 193 0.71 3.64 1.14
C ASN A 193 2.21 3.70 0.79
N LEU A 194 3.09 3.09 1.60
CA LEU A 194 4.52 3.10 1.35
C LEU A 194 4.88 2.12 0.23
N ASN A 195 5.68 2.57 -0.74
CA ASN A 195 6.28 1.69 -1.74
C ASN A 195 7.43 0.88 -1.13
N TYR A 196 7.19 -0.38 -0.79
CA TYR A 196 8.14 -1.21 -0.04
C TYR A 196 9.37 -1.68 -0.83
N HIS A 197 9.37 -1.57 -2.17
CA HIS A 197 10.59 -1.71 -2.97
C HIS A 197 11.57 -0.53 -2.80
N ASN A 198 11.12 0.61 -2.27
CA ASN A 198 11.99 1.75 -2.00
C ASN A 198 12.66 1.60 -0.63
N LEU A 199 13.75 0.82 -0.60
CA LEU A 199 14.48 0.53 0.65
C LEU A 199 15.02 1.76 1.37
N GLU A 200 15.32 2.86 0.66
CA GLU A 200 15.76 4.10 1.30
C GLU A 200 14.66 4.63 2.21
N LYS A 201 13.44 4.77 1.70
CA LYS A 201 12.30 5.22 2.51
C LYS A 201 11.94 4.22 3.60
N VAL A 202 11.87 2.93 3.25
CA VAL A 202 11.53 1.87 4.21
C VAL A 202 12.51 1.85 5.38
N SER A 203 13.82 1.96 5.12
CA SER A 203 14.84 1.95 6.16
C SER A 203 14.68 3.11 7.16
N VAL A 204 14.24 4.29 6.71
CA VAL A 204 13.98 5.44 7.59
C VAL A 204 12.79 5.17 8.52
N TYR A 205 11.72 4.53 8.02
CA TYR A 205 10.59 4.13 8.86
C TYR A 205 10.98 3.05 9.88
N TYR A 206 11.72 2.02 9.45
CA TYR A 206 12.22 0.97 10.35
C TYR A 206 13.15 1.54 11.42
N ASN A 207 14.06 2.44 11.06
CA ASN A 207 14.91 3.13 12.02
C ASN A 207 14.07 3.96 12.99
N SER A 208 13.11 4.74 12.48
CA SER A 208 12.31 5.64 13.31
C SER A 208 11.42 4.87 14.30
N ALA A 209 10.86 3.73 13.88
CA ALA A 209 9.98 2.89 14.68
C ALA A 209 10.75 2.04 15.71
N PHE A 210 11.80 1.35 15.25
CA PHE A 210 12.43 0.24 15.98
C PHE A 210 13.91 0.49 16.32
N ASN A 211 14.47 1.62 15.90
CA ASN A 211 15.90 1.92 16.01
C ASN A 211 16.79 0.88 15.30
N ILE A 212 16.34 0.39 14.15
CA ILE A 212 17.08 -0.55 13.30
C ILE A 212 17.61 0.18 12.07
N ASN A 213 18.94 0.13 11.90
CA ASN A 213 19.57 0.53 10.66
C ASN A 213 19.71 -0.69 9.76
N PHE A 214 19.24 -0.58 8.51
CA PHE A 214 19.46 -1.64 7.53
C PHE A 214 20.96 -1.73 7.21
N PRO A 215 21.50 -2.94 6.95
CA PRO A 215 22.84 -3.08 6.40
C PRO A 215 22.90 -2.43 5.00
N THR A 216 24.09 -2.22 4.46
CA THR A 216 24.24 -1.72 3.09
C THR A 216 23.44 -2.57 2.12
N PHE A 217 22.57 -1.92 1.35
CA PHE A 217 21.62 -2.58 0.46
C PHE A 217 21.74 -2.11 -0.99
N GLU A 218 22.84 -1.48 -1.41
CA GLU A 218 22.98 -0.98 -2.79
C GLU A 218 22.84 -2.08 -3.84
N ASP A 219 23.44 -3.24 -3.59
CA ASP A 219 23.28 -4.40 -4.47
C ASP A 219 21.84 -4.90 -4.51
N LEU A 220 21.07 -4.79 -3.42
CA LEU A 220 19.65 -5.16 -3.41
C LEU A 220 18.77 -4.08 -4.06
N LYS A 221 19.13 -2.80 -3.87
CA LYS A 221 18.42 -1.65 -4.42
C LYS A 221 18.41 -1.67 -5.96
N LYS A 222 19.51 -2.11 -6.58
CA LYS A 222 19.58 -2.29 -8.05
C LYS A 222 18.46 -3.21 -8.56
N HIS A 223 18.17 -4.26 -7.79
CA HIS A 223 17.14 -5.23 -8.13
C HIS A 223 15.72 -4.70 -7.93
N LEU A 224 15.50 -3.91 -6.89
CA LEU A 224 14.16 -3.44 -6.48
C LEU A 224 13.69 -2.17 -7.19
N THR A 225 14.59 -1.40 -7.78
CA THR A 225 14.24 -0.13 -8.45
C THR A 225 14.29 -0.22 -9.97
N GLY A 226 15.41 -0.67 -10.54
CA GLY A 226 15.57 -0.76 -12.00
C GLY A 226 14.88 -2.00 -12.56
N ILE A 227 15.51 -3.15 -12.34
CA ILE A 227 15.10 -4.42 -12.96
C ILE A 227 13.65 -4.77 -12.61
N ARG A 228 13.25 -4.61 -11.34
CA ARG A 228 11.87 -4.84 -10.91
C ARG A 228 10.85 -4.03 -11.72
N ASN A 229 11.09 -2.74 -11.95
CA ASN A 229 10.15 -1.91 -12.70
C ASN A 229 10.03 -2.35 -14.15
N ASP A 230 11.15 -2.70 -14.78
CA ASP A 230 11.15 -3.20 -16.15
C ASP A 230 10.44 -4.55 -16.25
N VAL A 231 10.71 -5.48 -15.34
CA VAL A 231 10.09 -6.82 -15.33
C VAL A 231 8.59 -6.75 -15.03
N VAL A 232 8.18 -5.98 -14.01
CA VAL A 232 6.78 -5.92 -13.54
C VAL A 232 5.90 -5.06 -14.46
N HIS A 233 6.34 -3.86 -14.82
CA HIS A 233 5.47 -2.89 -15.52
C HIS A 233 5.71 -2.85 -17.04
N ARG A 234 6.86 -3.34 -17.51
CA ARG A 234 7.23 -3.30 -18.94
C ARG A 234 7.51 -4.68 -19.53
N ASN A 235 7.11 -5.74 -18.82
CA ASN A 235 7.27 -7.14 -19.23
C ASN A 235 8.72 -7.51 -19.59
N GLY A 236 9.68 -6.93 -18.87
CA GLY A 236 11.11 -7.13 -19.07
C GLY A 236 11.69 -6.30 -20.21
N LYS A 237 11.16 -5.10 -20.46
CA LYS A 237 11.74 -4.13 -21.38
C LYS A 237 12.14 -2.85 -20.65
N THR A 238 13.28 -2.28 -21.01
CA THR A 238 13.71 -0.96 -20.52
C THR A 238 12.85 0.16 -21.13
N LEU A 239 13.08 1.42 -20.71
CA LEU A 239 12.48 2.59 -21.35
C LEU A 239 12.80 2.68 -22.85
N ASP A 240 14.00 2.26 -23.23
CA ASP A 240 14.50 2.32 -24.59
C ASP A 240 14.02 1.13 -25.45
N GLY A 241 13.28 0.19 -24.84
CA GLY A 241 12.72 -0.99 -25.49
C GLY A 241 13.63 -2.21 -25.50
N ASP A 242 14.83 -2.11 -24.91
CA ASP A 242 15.78 -3.22 -24.81
C ASP A 242 15.26 -4.30 -23.86
N ILE A 243 15.56 -5.57 -24.17
CA ILE A 243 15.13 -6.70 -23.35
C ILE A 243 16.04 -6.81 -22.12
N VAL A 244 15.42 -6.82 -20.94
CA VAL A 244 16.07 -7.16 -19.68
C VAL A 244 16.08 -8.68 -19.53
N GLU A 245 17.25 -9.28 -19.72
CA GLU A 245 17.47 -10.70 -19.50
C GLU A 245 17.69 -10.99 -18.01
N ILE A 246 16.95 -11.95 -17.47
CA ILE A 246 17.10 -12.43 -16.09
C ILE A 246 17.76 -13.80 -16.15
N THR A 247 19.01 -13.90 -15.69
CA THR A 247 19.75 -15.16 -15.62
C THR A 247 19.56 -15.85 -14.27
N GLU A 248 20.09 -17.07 -14.16
CA GLU A 248 20.15 -17.79 -12.88
C GLU A 248 20.93 -17.03 -11.81
N ASN A 249 21.97 -16.31 -12.23
CA ASN A 249 22.82 -15.58 -11.30
C ASN A 249 22.07 -14.38 -10.70
N GLU A 250 21.28 -13.61 -11.48
CA GLU A 250 20.46 -12.54 -10.89
C GLU A 250 19.41 -13.09 -9.92
N ILE A 251 18.80 -14.24 -10.23
CA ILE A 251 17.84 -14.89 -9.31
C ILE A 251 18.52 -15.29 -8.00
N ASN A 252 19.66 -15.98 -8.08
CA ASN A 252 20.40 -16.44 -6.92
C ASN A 252 20.96 -15.27 -6.09
N GLU A 253 21.43 -14.22 -6.75
CA GLU A 253 21.88 -13.00 -6.10
C GLU A 253 20.72 -12.32 -5.35
N LEU A 254 19.58 -12.13 -6.01
CA LEU A 254 18.40 -11.52 -5.40
C LEU A 254 17.87 -12.35 -4.21
N LEU A 255 17.79 -13.68 -4.34
CA LEU A 255 17.42 -14.59 -3.24
C LEU A 255 18.34 -14.39 -2.03
N ASN A 256 19.65 -14.42 -2.26
CA ASN A 256 20.64 -14.30 -1.20
C ASN A 256 20.59 -12.93 -0.50
N LEU A 257 20.49 -11.84 -1.27
CA LEU A 257 20.41 -10.49 -0.74
C LEU A 257 19.10 -10.27 0.04
N SER A 258 17.98 -10.78 -0.47
CA SER A 258 16.68 -10.68 0.20
C SER A 258 16.69 -11.45 1.52
N ASN A 259 17.16 -12.70 1.52
CA ASN A 259 17.27 -13.51 2.74
C ASN A 259 18.18 -12.85 3.78
N LYS A 260 19.33 -12.32 3.39
CA LYS A 260 20.22 -11.60 4.31
C LYS A 260 19.55 -10.41 4.99
N LEU A 261 18.76 -9.62 4.26
CA LEU A 261 18.03 -8.49 4.83
C LEU A 261 16.92 -8.97 5.78
N VAL A 262 16.15 -9.98 5.36
CA VAL A 262 15.06 -10.55 6.17
C VAL A 262 15.59 -11.14 7.47
N ASP A 263 16.61 -11.99 7.39
CA ASP A 263 17.22 -12.63 8.56
C ASP A 263 17.78 -11.59 9.53
N TYR A 264 18.45 -10.55 9.00
CA TYR A 264 18.96 -9.44 9.81
C TYR A 264 17.83 -8.71 10.56
N ILE A 265 16.74 -8.37 9.87
CA ILE A 265 15.59 -7.69 10.47
C ILE A 265 14.92 -8.60 11.51
N ALA A 266 14.73 -9.88 11.18
CA ALA A 266 14.09 -10.86 12.04
C ALA A 266 14.88 -11.08 13.33
N GLU A 267 16.21 -11.15 13.25
CA GLU A 267 17.10 -11.23 14.41
C GLU A 267 17.02 -9.97 15.27
N LYS A 268 17.13 -8.77 14.66
CA LYS A 268 17.10 -7.49 15.39
C LYS A 268 15.77 -7.23 16.10
N LEU A 269 14.66 -7.69 15.52
CA LEU A 269 13.33 -7.58 16.11
C LEU A 269 12.92 -8.78 16.95
N ASN A 270 13.76 -9.82 16.99
CA ASN A 270 13.48 -11.09 17.66
C ASN A 270 12.11 -11.68 17.27
N LEU A 271 11.79 -11.67 15.96
CA LEU A 271 10.45 -12.03 15.46
C LEU A 271 10.05 -13.45 15.83
N SER A 272 11.00 -14.39 15.93
CA SER A 272 10.76 -15.78 16.36
C SER A 272 10.25 -15.92 17.79
N SER A 273 10.35 -14.87 18.61
CA SER A 273 9.89 -14.88 20.02
C SER A 273 8.53 -14.22 20.22
N LEU A 274 7.98 -13.59 19.18
CA LEU A 274 6.73 -12.87 19.28
C LEU A 274 5.55 -13.85 19.22
N PRO A 275 4.54 -13.69 20.09
CA PRO A 275 3.33 -14.50 20.05
C PRO A 275 2.44 -13.94 18.94
N PHE A 276 2.68 -14.37 17.70
CA PHE A 276 1.77 -14.12 16.60
C PHE A 276 0.58 -15.08 16.64
#